data_AF-A0A1D7Y276-F1
#
_entry.id   AF-A0A1D7Y276-F1
#
_cell.length_a   1.000
_cell.length_b   1.000
_cell.length_c   1.000
_cell.angle_alpha   90.00
_cell.angle_beta   90.00
_cell.angle_gamma   90.00
#
_symmetry.space_group_name_H-M   'P 1'
#
loop_
_entity.id
_entity.type
_entity.pdbx_description
1 polymer ?
#
loop_
_entity_poly.entity_id
_entity_poly.type
_entity_poly.pdbx_seq_one_letter_code
_entity_poly.pdbx_strand_id
1 'polypeptide(L)'
;MAKEKEKQLARIYYIEQGKTAKWIAVKLSLTEKTVGSWIAKYGWKELRNAKENGIDKRIDNIKEVIDDIIEDRSVSRTTLNKYKLDLVKAQEQKDQGTEKAIKEQISEVKREIVGFDDAISKWNKTLENFDKENKVSLSNYIHVMEEVFKDLLAFDSKLYKDTLDFQDQHINKVSITIG
;
A
#
# COMPACT_ATOMS: atom_id res chain seq x y z
N MET A 1 -35.88 12.59 -0.43
CA MET A 1 -34.76 13.48 -0.02
C MET A 1 -34.07 13.03 1.27
N ALA A 2 -34.78 12.81 2.41
CA ALA A 2 -34.14 12.36 3.66
C ALA A 2 -33.45 10.98 3.56
N LYS A 3 -34.13 9.97 2.99
CA LYS A 3 -33.57 8.62 2.80
C LYS A 3 -32.32 8.55 1.90
N GLU A 4 -32.19 9.45 0.92
CA GLU A 4 -30.99 9.48 0.06
C GLU A 4 -29.80 10.09 0.79
N LYS A 5 -30.04 11.13 1.62
CA LYS A 5 -29.01 11.70 2.50
C LYS A 5 -28.53 10.69 3.54
N GLU A 6 -29.43 9.95 4.16
CA GLU A 6 -29.11 8.88 5.12
C GLU A 6 -28.28 7.77 4.46
N LYS A 7 -28.65 7.36 3.24
CA LYS A 7 -27.91 6.38 2.46
C LYS A 7 -26.52 6.90 2.07
N GLN A 8 -26.39 8.17 1.68
CA GLN A 8 -25.09 8.77 1.34
C GLN A 8 -24.18 8.85 2.57
N LEU A 9 -24.74 9.20 3.74
CA LEU A 9 -23.98 9.23 5.00
C LEU A 9 -23.59 7.82 5.46
N ALA A 10 -24.48 6.84 5.32
CA ALA A 10 -24.19 5.43 5.58
C ALA A 10 -23.05 4.91 4.68
N ARG A 11 -23.04 5.29 3.40
CA ARG A 11 -21.96 4.96 2.46
C ARG A 11 -20.63 5.52 2.95
N ILE A 12 -20.57 6.79 3.35
CA ILE A 12 -19.35 7.42 3.87
C ILE A 12 -18.86 6.70 5.13
N TYR A 13 -19.74 6.44 6.10
CA TYR A 13 -19.36 5.74 7.33
C TYR A 13 -18.84 4.33 7.06
N TYR A 14 -19.44 3.62 6.11
CA TYR A 14 -19.04 2.25 5.79
C TYR A 14 -17.72 2.19 5.00
N ILE A 15 -17.60 2.99 3.95
CA ILE A 15 -16.49 2.91 2.97
C ILE A 15 -15.29 3.74 3.42
N GLU A 16 -15.50 4.98 3.86
CA GLU A 16 -14.42 5.91 4.19
C GLU A 16 -13.96 5.77 5.65
N GLN A 17 -14.86 5.45 6.57
CA GLN A 17 -14.56 5.38 8.01
C GLN A 17 -14.53 3.95 8.58
N GLY A 18 -14.70 2.96 7.71
CA GLY A 18 -14.59 1.54 8.06
C GLY A 18 -15.62 1.01 9.06
N LYS A 19 -16.71 1.73 9.34
CA LYS A 19 -17.68 1.36 10.38
C LYS A 19 -18.52 0.14 9.96
N THR A 20 -19.01 -0.62 10.94
CA THR A 20 -19.84 -1.80 10.71
C THR A 20 -21.31 -1.43 10.45
N ALA A 21 -22.06 -2.32 9.79
CA ALA A 21 -23.49 -2.13 9.56
C ALA A 21 -24.27 -1.90 10.87
N LYS A 22 -23.91 -2.64 11.92
CA LYS A 22 -24.45 -2.48 13.28
C LYS A 22 -24.21 -1.07 13.85
N TRP A 23 -23.00 -0.54 13.73
CA TRP A 23 -22.69 0.80 14.22
C TRP A 23 -23.47 1.88 13.45
N ILE A 24 -23.52 1.76 12.13
CA ILE A 24 -24.22 2.71 11.25
C ILE A 24 -25.72 2.70 11.52
N ALA A 25 -26.30 1.51 11.73
CA ALA A 25 -27.70 1.34 12.09
C ALA A 25 -28.06 2.10 13.37
N VAL A 26 -27.25 1.97 14.43
CA VAL A 26 -27.44 2.73 15.67
C VAL A 26 -27.27 4.24 15.43
N LYS A 27 -26.23 4.64 14.70
CA LYS A 27 -25.90 6.06 14.49
C LYS A 27 -26.95 6.82 13.68
N LEU A 28 -27.56 6.16 12.69
CA LEU A 28 -28.55 6.75 11.80
C LEU A 28 -30.00 6.39 12.19
N SER A 29 -30.20 5.72 13.32
CA SER A 29 -31.51 5.21 13.75
C SER A 29 -32.20 4.34 12.69
N LEU A 30 -31.41 3.51 11.99
CA LEU A 30 -31.84 2.55 10.98
C LEU A 30 -31.76 1.12 11.51
N THR A 31 -32.35 0.16 10.80
CA THR A 31 -32.13 -1.26 11.12
C THR A 31 -30.87 -1.77 10.43
N GLU A 32 -30.14 -2.68 11.09
CA GLU A 32 -28.96 -3.33 10.52
C GLU A 32 -29.27 -4.04 9.20
N LYS A 33 -30.48 -4.62 9.07
CA LYS A 33 -30.97 -5.21 7.82
C LYS A 33 -31.06 -4.19 6.68
N THR A 34 -31.47 -2.95 6.97
CA THR A 34 -31.54 -1.87 5.97
C THR A 34 -30.15 -1.50 5.47
N VAL A 35 -29.21 -1.29 6.38
CA VAL A 35 -27.81 -0.96 6.04
C VAL A 35 -27.16 -2.12 5.29
N GLY A 36 -27.36 -3.36 5.73
CA GLY A 36 -26.90 -4.57 5.05
C GLY A 36 -27.45 -4.70 3.63
N SER A 37 -28.73 -4.37 3.41
CA SER A 37 -29.34 -4.38 2.08
C SER A 37 -28.69 -3.36 1.14
N TRP A 38 -28.30 -2.19 1.65
CA TRP A 38 -27.60 -1.18 0.85
C TRP A 38 -26.17 -1.59 0.52
N ILE A 39 -25.46 -2.18 1.48
CA ILE A 39 -24.10 -2.69 1.27
C ILE A 39 -24.09 -3.69 0.10
N ALA A 40 -25.04 -4.65 0.11
CA ALA A 40 -25.15 -5.65 -0.96
C ALA A 40 -25.64 -5.06 -2.28
N LYS A 41 -26.70 -4.23 -2.25
CA LYS A 41 -27.34 -3.71 -3.46
C LYS A 41 -26.43 -2.77 -4.27
N TYR A 42 -25.58 -2.00 -3.61
CA TYR A 42 -24.75 -0.98 -4.25
C TYR A 42 -23.26 -1.34 -4.26
N GLY A 43 -22.91 -2.60 -3.97
CA GLY A 43 -21.53 -3.09 -4.03
C GLY A 43 -20.57 -2.37 -3.09
N TRP A 44 -21.04 -1.90 -1.92
CA TRP A 44 -20.19 -1.11 -1.03
C TRP A 44 -19.09 -1.94 -0.38
N LYS A 45 -19.31 -3.25 -0.21
CA LYS A 45 -18.30 -4.17 0.33
C LYS A 45 -17.14 -4.30 -0.65
N GLU A 46 -17.43 -4.46 -1.92
CA GLU A 46 -16.47 -4.55 -3.02
C GLU A 46 -15.70 -3.24 -3.16
N LEU A 47 -16.40 -2.09 -3.12
CA LEU A 47 -15.76 -0.78 -3.20
C LEU A 47 -14.86 -0.49 -1.99
N ARG A 48 -15.32 -0.85 -0.78
CA ARG A 48 -14.52 -0.75 0.44
C ARG A 48 -13.31 -1.66 0.37
N ASN A 49 -13.47 -2.92 -0.03
CA ASN A 49 -12.36 -3.85 -0.18
C ASN A 49 -11.35 -3.37 -1.23
N ALA A 50 -11.80 -2.78 -2.33
CA ALA A 50 -10.92 -2.20 -3.35
C ALA A 50 -10.14 -1.00 -2.81
N LYS A 51 -10.74 -0.17 -1.95
CA LYS A 51 -10.05 0.93 -1.26
C LYS A 51 -9.09 0.44 -0.16
N GLU A 52 -9.55 -0.46 0.70
CA GLU A 52 -8.76 -1.00 1.82
C GLU A 52 -7.62 -1.90 1.36
N ASN A 53 -7.75 -2.55 0.20
CA ASN A 53 -6.65 -3.27 -0.47
C ASN A 53 -6.09 -2.46 -1.64
N GLY A 54 -6.29 -1.13 -1.61
CA GLY A 54 -5.79 -0.23 -2.62
C GLY A 54 -4.29 -0.45 -2.85
N ILE A 55 -3.87 -0.20 -4.08
CA ILE A 55 -2.49 -0.37 -4.55
C ILE A 55 -1.51 0.27 -3.56
N ASP A 56 -1.83 1.47 -3.08
CA ASP A 56 -1.02 2.22 -2.12
C ASP A 56 -0.80 1.46 -0.81
N LYS A 57 -1.84 0.86 -0.21
CA LYS A 57 -1.69 0.11 1.03
C LYS A 57 -0.86 -1.17 0.85
N ARG A 58 -0.97 -1.81 -0.31
CA ARG A 58 -0.12 -2.98 -0.62
C ARG A 58 1.34 -2.58 -0.83
N ILE A 59 1.58 -1.43 -1.47
CA ILE A 59 2.92 -0.85 -1.57
C ILE A 59 3.48 -0.55 -0.18
N ASP A 60 2.69 0.07 0.70
CA ASP A 60 3.11 0.39 2.06
C ASP A 60 3.44 -0.87 2.85
N ASN A 61 2.60 -1.90 2.77
CA ASN A 61 2.90 -3.19 3.41
C ASN A 61 4.20 -3.84 2.88
N ILE A 62 4.47 -3.75 1.57
CA ILE A 62 5.73 -4.29 0.99
C ILE A 62 6.93 -3.49 1.49
N LYS A 63 6.80 -2.16 1.61
CA LYS A 63 7.85 -1.30 2.18
C LYS A 63 8.11 -1.61 3.65
N GLU A 64 7.06 -1.81 4.46
CA GLU A 64 7.21 -2.21 5.86
C GLU A 64 8.03 -3.51 5.99
N VAL A 65 7.74 -4.52 5.17
CA VAL A 65 8.53 -5.77 5.16
C VAL A 65 9.99 -5.52 4.77
N ILE A 66 10.25 -4.64 3.80
CA ILE A 66 11.63 -4.28 3.42
C ILE A 66 12.34 -3.57 4.58
N ASP A 67 11.66 -2.65 5.25
CA ASP A 67 12.19 -1.88 6.37
C ASP A 67 12.53 -2.79 7.56
N ASP A 68 11.65 -3.75 7.90
CA ASP A 68 11.91 -4.76 8.93
C ASP A 68 13.18 -5.57 8.62
N ILE A 69 13.34 -6.03 7.37
CA ILE A 69 14.53 -6.77 6.95
C ILE A 69 15.80 -5.90 7.01
N ILE A 70 15.68 -4.61 6.67
CA ILE A 70 16.80 -3.65 6.76
C ILE A 70 17.21 -3.44 8.22
N GLU A 71 16.24 -3.37 9.14
CA GLU A 71 16.51 -3.26 10.58
C GLU A 71 17.25 -4.50 11.10
N ASP A 72 16.73 -5.71 10.81
CA ASP A 72 17.38 -6.97 11.19
C ASP A 72 18.80 -7.07 10.63
N ARG A 73 18.98 -6.71 9.36
CA ARG A 73 20.30 -6.64 8.71
C ARG A 73 21.24 -5.67 9.42
N SER A 74 20.74 -4.51 9.87
CA SER A 74 21.51 -3.51 10.61
C SER A 74 21.98 -4.05 11.97
N VAL A 75 21.12 -4.80 12.65
CA VAL A 75 21.47 -5.50 13.89
C VAL A 75 22.58 -6.52 13.65
N SER A 76 22.45 -7.42 12.65
CA SER A 76 23.51 -8.38 12.31
C SER A 76 24.81 -7.69 11.89
N ARG A 77 24.74 -6.54 11.22
CA ARG A 77 25.92 -5.73 10.89
C ARG A 77 26.63 -5.22 12.14
N THR A 78 25.87 -4.76 13.12
CA THR A 78 26.41 -4.30 14.42
C THR A 78 27.06 -5.45 15.18
N THR A 79 26.42 -6.61 15.22
CA THR A 79 26.97 -7.85 15.82
C THR A 79 28.27 -8.28 15.13
N LEU A 80 28.32 -8.25 13.79
CA LEU A 80 29.53 -8.54 13.03
C LEU A 80 30.70 -7.61 13.41
N ASN A 81 30.43 -6.32 13.61
CA ASN A 81 31.47 -5.36 14.01
C ASN A 81 32.00 -5.65 15.42
N LYS A 82 31.14 -6.07 16.35
CA LYS A 82 31.55 -6.50 17.70
C LYS A 82 32.48 -7.73 17.63
N TYR A 83 32.08 -8.78 16.91
CA TYR A 83 32.94 -9.96 16.76
C TYR A 83 34.27 -9.68 16.07
N LYS A 84 34.31 -8.77 15.09
CA LYS A 84 35.58 -8.33 14.50
C LYS A 84 36.50 -7.65 15.52
N LEU A 85 35.95 -6.84 16.42
CA LEU A 85 36.73 -6.21 17.48
C LEU A 85 37.26 -7.25 18.47
N ASP A 86 36.43 -8.21 18.87
CA ASP A 86 36.85 -9.27 19.80
C ASP A 86 37.87 -10.22 19.17
N LEU A 87 37.81 -10.43 17.85
CA LEU A 87 38.82 -11.17 17.10
C LEU A 87 40.20 -10.51 17.23
N VAL A 88 40.28 -9.17 17.09
CA VAL A 88 41.53 -8.43 17.24
C VAL A 88 42.11 -8.62 18.65
N LYS A 89 41.27 -8.54 19.68
CA LYS A 89 41.71 -8.75 21.07
C LYS A 89 42.23 -10.18 21.30
N ALA A 90 41.55 -11.19 20.76
CA ALA A 90 41.98 -12.58 20.86
C ALA A 90 43.34 -12.81 20.17
N GLN A 91 43.57 -12.15 19.04
CA GLN A 91 44.84 -12.19 18.31
C GLN A 91 45.97 -11.53 19.10
N GLU A 92 45.72 -10.38 19.73
CA GLU A 92 46.69 -9.71 20.62
C GLU A 92 47.07 -10.59 21.82
N GLN A 93 46.10 -11.31 22.37
CA GLN A 93 46.29 -12.24 23.49
C GLN A 93 46.88 -13.60 23.07
N LYS A 94 47.05 -13.86 21.77
CA LYS A 94 47.49 -15.13 21.19
C LYS A 94 46.63 -16.33 21.63
N ASP A 95 45.35 -16.10 21.90
CA ASP A 95 44.38 -17.15 22.25
C ASP A 95 43.79 -17.77 20.97
N GLN A 96 44.42 -18.83 20.50
CA GLN A 96 44.02 -19.53 19.28
C GLN A 96 42.65 -20.22 19.39
N GLY A 97 42.22 -20.62 20.59
CA GLY A 97 40.93 -21.26 20.81
C GLY A 97 39.79 -20.28 20.62
N THR A 98 39.90 -19.12 21.27
CA THR A 98 38.94 -18.02 21.13
C THR A 98 38.95 -17.43 19.73
N GLU A 99 40.12 -17.28 19.10
CA GLU A 99 40.22 -16.79 17.72
C GLU A 99 39.41 -17.66 16.75
N LYS A 100 39.51 -18.99 16.87
CA LYS A 100 38.77 -19.92 16.02
C LYS A 100 37.26 -19.80 16.22
N ALA A 101 36.79 -19.77 17.46
CA ALA A 101 35.38 -19.64 17.79
C ALA A 101 34.77 -18.33 17.25
N ILE A 102 35.49 -17.21 17.38
CA ILE A 102 35.04 -15.92 16.86
C ILE A 102 34.99 -15.91 15.33
N LYS A 103 35.94 -16.54 14.65
CA LYS A 103 35.91 -16.67 13.18
C LYS A 103 34.69 -17.46 12.70
N GLU A 104 34.28 -18.49 13.42
CA GLU A 104 33.06 -19.25 13.14
C GLU A 104 31.82 -18.35 13.29
N GLN A 105 31.70 -17.60 14.39
CA GLN A 105 30.59 -16.65 14.60
C GLN A 105 30.54 -15.55 13.52
N ILE A 106 31.71 -15.01 13.12
CA ILE A 106 31.80 -14.05 12.02
C ILE A 106 31.29 -14.66 10.71
N SER A 107 31.61 -15.92 10.43
CA SER A 107 31.14 -16.61 9.24
C SER A 107 29.62 -16.81 9.24
N GLU A 108 29.04 -17.16 10.38
CA GLU A 108 27.60 -17.32 10.55
C GLU A 108 26.86 -16.00 10.30
N VAL A 109 27.25 -14.92 10.98
CA VAL A 109 26.61 -13.60 10.81
C VAL A 109 26.77 -13.08 9.38
N LYS A 110 27.90 -13.37 8.70
CA LYS A 110 28.05 -13.04 7.28
C LYS A 110 27.03 -13.78 6.40
N ARG A 111 26.74 -15.06 6.68
CA ARG A 111 25.72 -15.82 5.94
C ARG A 111 24.33 -15.24 6.17
N GLU A 112 23.99 -14.86 7.40
CA GLU A 112 22.73 -14.18 7.71
C GLU A 112 22.57 -12.88 6.91
N ILE A 113 23.61 -12.03 6.91
CA ILE A 113 23.61 -10.77 6.16
C ILE A 113 23.39 -11.01 4.66
N VAL A 114 24.02 -12.04 4.07
CA VAL A 114 23.81 -12.41 2.67
C VAL A 114 22.36 -12.84 2.44
N GLY A 115 21.77 -13.57 3.40
CA GLY A 115 20.35 -13.94 3.37
C GLY A 115 19.42 -12.72 3.36
N PHE A 116 19.71 -11.71 4.20
CA PHE A 116 18.96 -10.46 4.21
C PHE A 116 19.13 -9.66 2.91
N ASP A 117 20.35 -9.55 2.37
CA ASP A 117 20.61 -8.85 1.11
C ASP A 117 19.82 -9.50 -0.06
N ASP A 118 19.73 -10.83 -0.10
CA ASP A 118 18.92 -11.57 -1.09
C ASP A 118 17.41 -11.35 -0.88
N ALA A 119 16.94 -11.38 0.37
CA ALA A 119 15.53 -11.11 0.70
C ALA A 119 15.12 -9.69 0.29
N ILE A 120 15.94 -8.68 0.60
CA ILE A 120 15.73 -7.28 0.19
C ILE A 120 15.68 -7.19 -1.34
N SER A 121 16.59 -7.87 -2.05
CA SER A 121 16.56 -7.87 -3.53
C SER A 121 15.26 -8.44 -4.08
N LYS A 122 14.78 -9.55 -3.52
CA LYS A 122 13.53 -10.19 -3.92
C LYS A 122 12.32 -9.29 -3.66
N TRP A 123 12.23 -8.70 -2.47
CA TRP A 123 11.11 -7.81 -2.12
C TRP A 123 11.11 -6.51 -2.93
N ASN A 124 12.28 -5.95 -3.24
CA ASN A 124 12.37 -4.81 -4.16
C ASN A 124 11.86 -5.16 -5.57
N LYS A 125 12.19 -6.35 -6.09
CA LYS A 125 11.64 -6.81 -7.37
C LYS A 125 10.13 -7.01 -7.30
N THR A 126 9.62 -7.55 -6.19
CA THR A 126 8.18 -7.67 -5.96
C THR A 126 7.51 -6.29 -5.98
N LEU A 127 8.10 -5.29 -5.31
CA LEU A 127 7.60 -3.92 -5.31
C LEU A 127 7.60 -3.32 -6.72
N GLU A 128 8.69 -3.48 -7.47
CA GLU A 128 8.81 -2.97 -8.85
C GLU A 128 7.78 -3.63 -9.79
N ASN A 129 7.61 -4.95 -9.69
CA ASN A 129 6.60 -5.65 -10.49
C ASN A 129 5.19 -5.23 -10.10
N PHE A 130 4.93 -5.09 -8.79
CA PHE A 130 3.65 -4.64 -8.29
C PHE A 130 3.33 -3.22 -8.78
N ASP A 131 4.29 -2.30 -8.73
CA ASP A 131 4.11 -0.93 -9.23
C ASP A 131 3.83 -0.92 -10.75
N LYS A 132 4.57 -1.72 -11.54
CA LYS A 132 4.35 -1.84 -12.99
C LYS A 132 2.99 -2.43 -13.35
N GLU A 133 2.58 -3.51 -12.69
CA GLU A 133 1.31 -4.19 -12.96
C GLU A 133 0.10 -3.37 -12.53
N ASN A 134 0.26 -2.55 -11.49
CA ASN A 134 -0.84 -1.78 -10.91
C ASN A 134 -0.86 -0.32 -11.37
N LYS A 135 0.13 0.11 -12.18
CA LYS A 135 0.08 1.41 -12.84
C LYS A 135 -1.08 1.45 -13.82
N VAL A 136 -1.99 2.40 -13.62
CA VAL A 136 -3.07 2.64 -14.58
C VAL A 136 -2.44 3.11 -15.88
N SER A 137 -2.62 2.34 -16.95
CA SER A 137 -2.13 2.75 -18.28
C SER A 137 -2.83 4.04 -18.72
N LEU A 138 -2.15 4.89 -19.49
CA LEU A 138 -2.76 6.11 -20.02
C LEU A 138 -4.04 5.80 -20.80
N SER A 139 -4.05 4.70 -21.57
CA SER A 139 -5.23 4.25 -22.31
C SER A 139 -6.42 3.92 -21.40
N ASN A 140 -6.20 3.17 -20.31
CA ASN A 140 -7.27 2.83 -19.37
C ASN A 140 -7.74 4.08 -18.61
N TYR A 141 -6.82 4.99 -18.28
CA TYR A 141 -7.15 6.25 -17.63
C TYR A 141 -8.05 7.12 -18.50
N ILE A 142 -7.66 7.33 -19.77
CA ILE A 142 -8.43 8.11 -20.73
C ILE A 142 -9.82 7.51 -20.90
N HIS A 143 -9.90 6.18 -21.08
CA HIS A 143 -11.19 5.49 -21.22
C HIS A 143 -12.13 5.74 -20.03
N VAL A 144 -11.63 5.61 -18.79
CA VAL A 144 -12.42 5.88 -17.57
C VAL A 144 -12.85 7.35 -17.50
N MET A 145 -11.96 8.29 -17.84
CA MET A 145 -12.30 9.71 -17.83
C MET A 145 -13.35 10.06 -18.87
N GLU A 146 -13.28 9.48 -20.08
CA GLU A 146 -14.31 9.64 -21.10
C GLU A 146 -15.68 9.12 -20.64
N GLU A 147 -15.72 7.99 -19.94
CA GLU A 147 -16.96 7.49 -19.31
C GLU A 147 -17.49 8.46 -18.25
N VAL A 148 -16.62 8.98 -17.38
CA VAL A 148 -17.00 9.98 -16.37
C VAL A 148 -17.56 11.26 -17.01
N PHE A 149 -16.92 11.74 -18.08
CA PHE A 149 -17.36 12.95 -18.80
C PHE A 149 -18.70 12.72 -19.52
N LYS A 150 -18.90 11.52 -20.09
CA LYS A 150 -20.18 11.13 -20.70
C LYS A 150 -21.31 11.05 -19.68
N ASP A 151 -21.03 10.48 -18.51
CA ASP A 151 -22.00 10.41 -17.40
C ASP A 151 -22.30 11.80 -16.85
N LEU A 152 -21.29 12.70 -16.77
CA LEU A 152 -21.49 14.10 -16.39
C LEU A 152 -22.39 14.83 -17.38
N LEU A 153 -22.19 14.63 -18.69
CA LEU A 153 -23.04 15.20 -19.74
C LEU A 153 -24.49 14.73 -19.62
N ALA A 154 -24.70 13.44 -19.34
CA ALA A 154 -26.03 12.87 -19.14
C ALA A 154 -26.71 13.39 -17.87
N PHE A 155 -25.93 13.66 -16.81
CA PHE A 155 -26.43 14.19 -15.54
C PHE A 155 -26.75 15.70 -15.60
N ASP A 156 -25.82 16.51 -16.10
CA ASP A 156 -25.97 17.96 -16.25
C ASP A 156 -25.14 18.49 -17.44
N SER A 157 -25.82 18.71 -18.57
CA SER A 157 -25.20 19.20 -19.79
C SER A 157 -24.60 20.61 -19.65
N LYS A 158 -25.13 21.45 -18.76
CA LYS A 158 -24.58 22.79 -18.56
C LYS A 158 -23.25 22.68 -17.81
N LEU A 159 -23.23 21.92 -16.71
CA LEU A 159 -22.00 21.70 -15.94
C LEU A 159 -20.90 21.03 -16.79
N TYR A 160 -21.28 20.10 -17.65
CA TYR A 160 -20.35 19.52 -18.62
C TYR A 160 -19.72 20.59 -19.52
N LYS A 161 -20.52 21.46 -20.14
CA LYS A 161 -20.03 22.54 -21.01
C LYS A 161 -19.15 23.53 -20.26
N ASP A 162 -19.55 23.89 -19.05
CA ASP A 162 -18.81 24.82 -18.18
C ASP A 162 -17.46 24.25 -17.72
N THR A 163 -17.23 22.94 -17.87
CA THR A 163 -16.00 22.25 -17.45
C THR A 163 -15.12 21.75 -18.61
N LEU A 164 -15.46 22.03 -19.88
CA LEU A 164 -14.69 21.54 -21.04
C LEU A 164 -13.20 21.87 -20.97
N ASP A 165 -12.86 23.12 -20.66
CA ASP A 165 -11.47 23.55 -20.52
C ASP A 165 -10.74 22.76 -19.42
N PHE A 166 -11.42 22.47 -18.30
CA PHE A 166 -10.86 21.64 -17.24
C PHE A 166 -10.65 20.19 -17.70
N GLN A 167 -11.61 19.61 -18.43
CA GLN A 167 -11.51 18.25 -18.94
C GLN A 167 -10.27 18.11 -19.85
N ASP A 168 -10.11 19.04 -20.80
CA ASP A 168 -8.96 19.05 -21.73
C ASP A 168 -7.63 19.29 -21.01
N GLN A 169 -7.57 20.27 -20.10
CA GLN A 169 -6.36 20.55 -19.32
C GLN A 169 -5.97 19.35 -18.45
N HIS A 170 -6.95 18.67 -17.84
CA HIS A 170 -6.72 17.51 -17.01
C HIS A 170 -6.18 16.32 -17.81
N ILE A 171 -6.79 16.00 -18.96
CA ILE A 171 -6.29 14.93 -19.84
C ILE A 171 -4.87 15.25 -20.33
N ASN A 172 -4.60 16.48 -20.76
CA ASN A 172 -3.26 16.90 -21.19
C ASN A 172 -2.23 16.83 -20.05
N LYS A 173 -2.61 17.22 -18.84
CA LYS A 173 -1.73 17.10 -17.67
C LYS A 173 -1.42 15.63 -17.36
N VAL A 174 -2.42 14.77 -17.41
CA VAL A 174 -2.25 13.35 -17.11
C VAL A 174 -1.46 12.64 -18.22
N SER A 175 -1.61 13.01 -19.49
CA SER A 175 -0.82 12.44 -20.58
C SER A 175 0.67 12.71 -20.42
N ILE A 176 1.05 13.87 -19.86
CA ILE A 176 2.45 14.20 -19.52
C ILE A 176 2.93 13.43 -18.27
N THR A 177 2.02 13.05 -17.36
CA THR A 177 2.38 12.44 -16.07
C THR A 177 2.44 10.92 -16.14
N ILE A 178 1.52 10.28 -16.89
CA ILE A 178 1.42 8.82 -17.04
C ILE A 178 2.09 8.33 -18.33
N GLY A 179 2.03 9.12 -19.42
CA GLY A 179 2.65 8.81 -20.71
C GLY A 179 4.15 8.99 -20.69
#